data_AF-A0A9P6F067-F1
#
_entry.id   AF-A0A9P6F067-F1
#
_cell.length_a   1.000
_cell.length_b   1.000
_cell.length_c   1.000
_cell.angle_alpha   90.00
_cell.angle_beta   90.00
_cell.angle_gamma   90.00
#
_symmetry.space_group_name_H-M   'P 1'
#
loop_
_entity.id
_entity.type
_entity.pdbx_description
1 polymer ?
#
loop_
_entity_poly.entity_id
_entity_poly.type
_entity_poly.pdbx_seq_one_letter_code
_entity_poly.pdbx_strand_id
1 'polypeptide(L)'
;MNSDAPEEGNAFWAQKSALEQRYQAILDKATPHTRERWAFTAVVLVIYFIRVFIAQGWYIVTYALGIYLLNLFLAFLQPKIDPSLEMDMEADSVEEGGPVLPTRSDDEFRPFVRRLPEFKFWHSATRSIVIAFFCTLFRVFDIPVFWPILLVYFCVLFTLTMKRQIKHMIKYRYIPFNIGKKSYGGGNRSFS
;
A
#
# COMPACT_ATOMS: atom_id res chain seq x y z
N MET A 1 30.03 15.37 -44.37
CA MET A 1 29.84 15.73 -42.95
C MET A 1 28.75 14.83 -42.41
N ASN A 2 29.11 13.66 -41.90
CA ASN A 2 28.18 12.79 -41.18
C ASN A 2 28.58 12.92 -39.70
N SER A 3 27.66 13.42 -38.89
CA SER A 3 27.86 13.74 -37.48
C SER A 3 27.92 12.46 -36.65
N ASP A 4 29.06 12.22 -36.01
CA ASP A 4 29.21 11.23 -34.94
C ASP A 4 28.35 11.61 -33.72
N ALA A 5 27.83 10.55 -33.06
CA ALA A 5 27.14 10.45 -31.76
C ALA A 5 25.57 10.43 -31.78
N PRO A 6 24.93 9.56 -30.94
CA PRO A 6 25.40 9.17 -29.60
C PRO A 6 25.37 7.66 -29.28
N GLU A 7 26.55 7.06 -29.08
CA GLU A 7 26.70 5.75 -28.41
C GLU A 7 26.43 5.82 -26.88
N GLU A 8 26.54 7.01 -26.28
CA GLU A 8 26.37 7.22 -24.83
C GLU A 8 24.97 6.87 -24.32
N GLY A 9 23.93 7.10 -25.15
CA GLY A 9 22.55 6.74 -24.80
C GLY A 9 22.40 5.24 -24.58
N ASN A 10 22.97 4.42 -25.48
CA ASN A 10 22.87 2.96 -25.42
C ASN A 10 23.64 2.40 -24.22
N ALA A 11 24.79 2.97 -23.87
CA ALA A 11 25.56 2.56 -22.70
C ALA A 11 24.83 2.86 -21.38
N PHE A 12 24.17 4.02 -21.27
CA PHE A 12 23.35 4.37 -20.10
C PHE A 12 22.14 3.44 -19.94
N TRP A 13 21.42 3.14 -21.03
CA TRP A 13 20.29 2.20 -21.01
C TRP A 13 20.72 0.76 -20.72
N ALA A 14 21.90 0.34 -21.21
CA ALA A 14 22.47 -0.97 -20.91
C ALA A 14 22.92 -1.09 -19.45
N GLN A 15 23.54 -0.06 -18.88
CA GLN A 15 23.91 -0.03 -17.46
C GLN A 15 22.68 -0.01 -16.54
N LYS A 16 21.67 0.80 -16.90
CA LYS A 16 20.40 0.87 -16.16
C LYS A 16 19.68 -0.49 -16.16
N SER A 17 19.59 -1.14 -17.32
CA SER A 17 18.94 -2.45 -17.44
C SER A 17 19.70 -3.55 -16.72
N ALA A 18 21.04 -3.56 -16.75
CA ALA A 18 21.85 -4.49 -15.98
C ALA A 18 21.68 -4.31 -14.46
N LEU A 19 21.53 -3.06 -13.99
CA LEU A 19 21.30 -2.75 -12.58
C LEU A 19 19.89 -3.13 -12.13
N GLU A 20 18.88 -2.88 -12.97
CA GLU A 20 17.50 -3.33 -12.76
C GLU A 20 17.42 -4.85 -12.71
N GLN A 21 18.09 -5.57 -13.61
CA GLN A 21 18.12 -7.04 -13.60
C GLN A 21 18.76 -7.61 -12.33
N ARG A 22 19.87 -7.02 -11.87
CA ARG A 22 20.51 -7.43 -10.60
C ARG A 22 19.63 -7.13 -9.39
N TYR A 23 18.98 -5.96 -9.39
CA TYR A 23 18.02 -5.59 -8.36
C TYR A 23 16.86 -6.59 -8.31
N GLN A 24 16.32 -6.94 -9.48
CA GLN A 24 15.25 -7.92 -9.60
C GLN A 24 15.71 -9.31 -9.12
N ALA A 25 16.92 -9.74 -9.46
CA ALA A 25 17.47 -11.02 -8.99
C ALA A 25 17.64 -11.08 -7.45
N ILE A 26 18.04 -9.96 -6.83
CA ILE A 26 18.13 -9.85 -5.36
C ILE A 26 16.73 -9.87 -4.74
N LEU A 27 15.77 -9.17 -5.36
CA LEU A 27 14.36 -9.19 -4.93
C LEU A 27 13.75 -10.59 -5.05
N ASP A 28 14.05 -11.31 -6.13
CA ASP A 28 13.56 -12.67 -6.38
C ASP A 28 14.09 -13.64 -5.31
N LYS A 29 15.34 -13.46 -4.86
CA LYS A 29 15.93 -14.24 -3.76
C LYS A 29 15.32 -13.94 -2.39
N ALA A 30 14.79 -12.73 -2.19
CA ALA A 30 14.05 -12.35 -0.98
C ALA A 30 12.59 -12.85 -0.98
N THR A 31 12.07 -13.31 -2.12
CA THR A 31 10.68 -13.76 -2.31
C THR A 31 10.18 -14.84 -1.34
N PRO A 32 10.94 -15.87 -0.97
CA PRO A 32 10.43 -16.94 -0.11
C PRO A 32 10.41 -16.59 1.39
N HIS A 33 11.20 -15.62 1.83
CA HIS A 33 11.42 -15.33 3.26
C HIS A 33 10.39 -14.33 3.83
N THR A 34 9.09 -14.64 3.76
CA THR A 34 8.03 -13.72 4.22
C THR A 34 8.18 -13.30 5.69
N ARG A 35 8.41 -14.25 6.60
CA ARG A 35 8.51 -13.96 8.04
C ARG A 35 9.69 -13.05 8.38
N GLU A 36 10.84 -13.33 7.81
CA GLU A 36 12.08 -12.59 8.08
C GLU A 36 12.00 -11.15 7.52
N ARG A 37 11.42 -10.99 6.34
CA ARG A 37 11.16 -9.69 5.72
C ARG A 37 10.29 -8.79 6.60
N TRP A 38 9.16 -9.31 7.06
CA TRP A 38 8.26 -8.56 7.93
C TRP A 38 8.86 -8.32 9.32
N ALA A 39 9.64 -9.27 9.85
CA ALA A 39 10.39 -9.08 11.09
C ALA A 39 11.41 -7.94 10.95
N PHE A 40 12.16 -7.91 9.85
CA PHE A 40 13.09 -6.81 9.55
C PHE A 40 12.38 -5.46 9.47
N THR A 41 11.28 -5.36 8.71
CA THR A 41 10.50 -4.11 8.62
C THR A 41 9.96 -3.66 9.97
N ALA A 42 9.48 -4.60 10.79
CA ALA A 42 9.00 -4.30 12.14
C ALA A 42 10.12 -3.76 13.04
N VAL A 43 11.31 -4.38 13.00
CA VAL A 43 12.49 -3.92 13.75
C VAL A 43 12.89 -2.51 13.32
N VAL A 44 12.99 -2.25 12.01
CA VAL A 44 13.34 -0.91 11.49
C VAL A 44 12.27 0.13 11.88
N LEU A 45 10.99 -0.23 11.82
CA LEU A 45 9.89 0.64 12.22
C LEU A 45 9.94 0.98 13.71
N VAL A 46 10.23 -0.01 14.57
CA VAL A 46 10.39 0.21 16.02
C VAL A 46 11.57 1.12 16.30
N ILE A 47 12.71 0.91 15.66
CA ILE A 47 13.89 1.78 15.79
C ILE A 47 13.54 3.22 15.37
N TYR A 48 12.80 3.39 14.27
CA TYR A 48 12.30 4.69 13.83
C TYR A 48 11.42 5.37 14.90
N PHE A 49 10.44 4.66 15.45
CA PHE A 49 9.57 5.22 16.50
C PHE A 49 10.33 5.58 17.77
N ILE A 50 11.26 4.73 18.22
CA ILE A 50 12.12 5.03 19.36
C ILE A 50 12.92 6.32 19.11
N ARG A 51 13.50 6.47 17.91
CA ARG A 51 14.28 7.66 17.53
C ARG A 51 13.44 8.94 17.53
N VAL A 52 12.21 8.89 17.01
CA VAL A 52 11.27 10.03 17.00
C VAL A 52 10.80 10.34 18.42
N PHE A 53 10.49 9.32 19.23
CA PHE A 53 10.03 9.49 20.60
C PHE A 53 11.11 10.08 21.51
N ILE A 54 12.36 9.63 21.41
CA ILE A 54 13.45 10.19 22.24
C ILE A 54 13.76 11.63 21.83
N ALA A 55 13.77 11.91 20.53
CA ALA A 55 14.19 13.22 20.04
C ALA A 55 13.06 14.26 19.97
N GLN A 56 11.80 13.85 20.17
CA GLN A 56 10.64 14.73 20.21
C GLN A 56 10.57 15.70 19.02
N GLY A 57 10.76 15.18 17.80
CA GLY A 57 10.83 15.98 16.57
C GLY A 57 10.48 15.19 15.31
N TRP A 58 10.60 15.80 14.13
CA TRP A 58 10.28 15.20 12.83
C TRP A 58 8.84 14.68 12.72
N TYR A 59 7.90 15.37 13.35
CA TYR A 59 6.49 14.99 13.36
C TYR A 59 5.84 15.04 11.97
N ILE A 60 6.25 15.99 11.12
CA ILE A 60 5.77 16.07 9.73
C ILE A 60 6.23 14.84 8.92
N VAL A 61 7.49 14.42 9.08
CA VAL A 61 8.02 13.22 8.41
C VAL A 61 7.25 11.98 8.88
N THR A 62 6.99 11.88 10.18
CA THR A 62 6.20 10.79 10.77
C THR A 62 4.76 10.79 10.27
N TYR A 63 4.15 11.96 10.16
CA TYR A 63 2.79 12.13 9.63
C TYR A 63 2.70 11.72 8.16
N ALA A 64 3.64 12.17 7.32
CA ALA A 64 3.73 11.79 5.92
C ALA A 64 3.95 10.27 5.75
N LEU A 65 4.83 9.68 6.56
CA LEU A 65 5.03 8.23 6.60
C LEU A 65 3.73 7.50 6.98
N GLY A 66 3.01 7.98 7.99
CA GLY A 66 1.74 7.41 8.44
C GLY A 66 0.67 7.42 7.35
N ILE A 67 0.45 8.57 6.69
CA ILE A 67 -0.49 8.69 5.57
C ILE A 67 -0.09 7.77 4.42
N TYR A 68 1.20 7.72 4.09
CA TYR A 68 1.68 6.87 3.02
C TYR A 68 1.43 5.38 3.31
N LEU A 69 1.70 4.93 4.54
CA LEU A 69 1.43 3.55 4.97
C LEU A 69 -0.08 3.25 4.96
N LEU A 70 -0.92 4.21 5.36
CA LEU A 70 -2.36 4.09 5.26
C LEU A 70 -2.83 3.95 3.80
N ASN A 71 -2.29 4.76 2.89
CA ASN A 71 -2.61 4.67 1.46
C ASN A 71 -2.16 3.31 0.88
N LEU A 72 -0.99 2.83 1.28
CA LEU A 72 -0.50 1.52 0.86
C LEU A 72 -1.40 0.39 1.37
N PHE A 73 -1.89 0.52 2.61
CA PHE A 73 -2.83 -0.42 3.21
C PHE A 73 -4.19 -0.39 2.53
N LEU A 74 -4.68 0.81 2.19
CA LEU A 74 -5.87 1.00 1.39
C LEU A 74 -5.75 0.30 0.02
N ALA A 75 -4.65 0.54 -0.69
CA ALA A 75 -4.37 -0.11 -1.97
C ALA A 75 -4.19 -1.63 -1.85
N PHE A 76 -3.84 -2.15 -0.68
CA PHE A 76 -3.79 -3.59 -0.41
C PHE A 76 -5.19 -4.20 -0.23
N LEU A 77 -6.11 -3.45 0.41
CA LEU A 77 -7.49 -3.90 0.63
C LEU A 77 -8.38 -3.77 -0.62
N GLN A 78 -8.09 -2.82 -1.50
CA GLN A 78 -8.85 -2.63 -2.74
C GLN A 78 -8.65 -3.81 -3.72
N PRO A 79 -9.74 -4.31 -4.32
CA PRO A 79 -9.67 -5.33 -5.35
C PRO A 79 -9.01 -4.74 -6.60
N LYS A 80 -8.28 -5.57 -7.38
CA LYS A 80 -7.99 -5.21 -8.77
C LYS A 80 -9.32 -5.17 -9.50
N ILE A 81 -9.61 -4.05 -10.15
CA ILE A 81 -10.70 -3.85 -11.12
C ILE A 81 -11.99 -3.36 -10.46
N ASP A 82 -12.21 -2.04 -10.47
CA ASP A 82 -13.10 -1.38 -11.43
C ASP A 82 -12.88 0.16 -11.34
N PRO A 83 -12.70 0.91 -12.46
CA PRO A 83 -12.65 2.38 -12.44
C PRO A 83 -13.84 3.03 -11.74
N SER A 84 -14.99 2.34 -11.74
CA SER A 84 -16.20 2.75 -11.02
C SER A 84 -16.04 2.74 -9.49
N LEU A 85 -15.30 1.77 -8.93
CA LEU A 85 -15.01 1.73 -7.48
C LEU A 85 -14.08 2.85 -7.04
N GLU A 86 -13.11 3.23 -7.88
CA GLU A 86 -12.21 4.35 -7.58
C GLU A 86 -12.97 5.68 -7.63
N MET A 87 -13.83 5.88 -8.64
CA MET A 87 -14.69 7.07 -8.73
C MET A 87 -15.69 7.16 -7.57
N ASP A 88 -16.32 6.06 -7.16
CA ASP A 88 -17.22 6.03 -5.99
C ASP A 88 -16.46 6.40 -4.70
N MET A 89 -15.19 6.00 -4.62
CA MET A 89 -14.33 6.27 -3.48
C MET A 89 -13.77 7.70 -3.47
N GLU A 90 -13.49 8.27 -4.63
CA GLU A 90 -13.11 9.68 -4.75
C GLU A 90 -14.31 10.61 -4.54
N ALA A 91 -15.47 10.30 -5.12
CA ALA A 91 -16.68 11.11 -4.99
C ALA A 91 -17.12 11.25 -3.52
N ASP A 92 -17.22 10.14 -2.79
CA ASP A 92 -17.62 10.16 -1.37
C ASP A 92 -16.42 10.50 -0.44
N SER A 93 -15.24 10.88 -0.99
CA SER A 93 -14.17 11.57 -0.26
C SER A 93 -14.25 13.10 -0.36
N VAL A 94 -14.98 13.60 -1.37
CA VAL A 94 -15.20 15.02 -1.63
C VAL A 94 -16.57 15.47 -1.13
N GLU A 95 -17.59 14.59 -1.12
CA GLU A 95 -18.96 14.92 -0.74
C GLU A 95 -19.44 14.12 0.49
N GLU A 96 -19.17 14.63 1.68
CA GLU A 96 -19.85 14.16 2.89
C GLU A 96 -21.27 14.78 2.94
N GLY A 97 -22.24 14.19 2.23
CA GLY A 97 -23.67 14.57 2.40
C GLY A 97 -24.72 14.22 1.34
N GLY A 98 -24.39 13.55 0.23
CA GLY A 98 -25.37 13.27 -0.83
C GLY A 98 -25.96 11.85 -0.81
N PRO A 99 -27.30 11.66 -0.89
CA PRO A 99 -27.90 10.32 -1.01
C PRO A 99 -27.66 9.76 -2.42
N VAL A 100 -26.81 8.73 -2.52
CA VAL A 100 -26.49 8.08 -3.80
C VAL A 100 -27.60 7.07 -4.17
N LEU A 101 -28.17 7.28 -5.37
CA LEU A 101 -29.23 6.46 -5.96
C LEU A 101 -28.78 5.02 -6.25
N PRO A 102 -29.60 4.00 -5.94
CA PRO A 102 -29.22 2.61 -6.09
C PRO A 102 -29.30 2.18 -7.55
N THR A 103 -28.19 1.78 -8.15
CA THR A 103 -28.19 1.12 -9.46
C THR A 103 -27.75 -0.34 -9.33
N ARG A 104 -28.77 -1.19 -9.38
CA ARG A 104 -28.84 -2.55 -9.94
C ARG A 104 -27.91 -3.63 -9.37
N SER A 105 -28.57 -4.55 -8.68
CA SER A 105 -28.23 -5.94 -8.44
C SER A 105 -27.96 -6.72 -9.73
N ASP A 106 -26.71 -7.16 -9.94
CA ASP A 106 -26.34 -8.46 -10.54
C ASP A 106 -24.81 -8.56 -10.56
N ASP A 107 -24.20 -8.86 -9.41
CA ASP A 107 -22.74 -9.02 -9.34
C ASP A 107 -22.34 -10.48 -9.15
N GLU A 108 -22.03 -11.08 -10.29
CA GLU A 108 -21.23 -12.28 -10.47
C GLU A 108 -20.00 -12.26 -9.55
N PHE A 109 -19.80 -13.33 -8.79
CA PHE A 109 -18.71 -13.45 -7.81
C PHE A 109 -17.35 -13.51 -8.52
N ARG A 110 -16.65 -12.37 -8.63
CA ARG A 110 -15.28 -12.31 -9.15
C ARG A 110 -14.26 -12.61 -8.03
N PRO A 111 -13.36 -13.59 -8.19
CA PRO A 111 -12.36 -13.91 -7.17
C PRO A 111 -11.49 -12.70 -6.81
N PHE A 112 -11.25 -12.46 -5.52
CA PHE A 112 -10.38 -11.38 -5.04
C PHE A 112 -8.95 -11.55 -5.55
N VAL A 113 -8.59 -10.78 -6.57
CA VAL A 113 -7.19 -10.54 -6.91
C VAL A 113 -6.80 -9.20 -6.27
N ARG A 114 -5.98 -9.25 -5.22
CA ARG A 114 -5.52 -8.03 -4.51
C ARG A 114 -4.75 -7.10 -5.45
N ARG A 115 -4.99 -5.78 -5.38
CA ARG A 115 -4.32 -4.76 -6.23
C ARG A 115 -2.83 -4.72 -6.05
N LEU A 116 -2.36 -4.81 -4.81
CA LEU A 116 -0.95 -4.88 -4.48
C LEU A 116 -0.57 -6.30 -4.04
N PRO A 117 0.32 -7.01 -4.78
CA PRO A 117 0.96 -8.21 -4.28
C PRO A 117 1.65 -7.92 -2.94
N GLU A 118 1.56 -8.84 -1.98
CA GLU A 118 2.16 -8.68 -0.63
C GLU A 118 3.64 -8.29 -0.70
N PHE A 119 4.38 -8.86 -1.66
CA PHE A 119 5.77 -8.51 -1.91
C PHE A 119 5.97 -7.02 -2.19
N LYS A 120 5.13 -6.43 -3.06
CA LYS A 120 5.21 -5.02 -3.41
C LYS A 120 4.78 -4.13 -2.24
N PHE A 121 3.78 -4.57 -1.46
CA PHE A 121 3.41 -3.90 -0.21
C PHE A 121 4.60 -3.82 0.74
N TRP A 122 5.19 -4.97 1.07
CA TRP A 122 6.31 -5.05 2.00
C TRP A 122 7.50 -4.20 1.53
N HIS A 123 7.85 -4.29 0.25
CA HIS A 123 8.96 -3.56 -0.33
C HIS A 123 8.73 -2.04 -0.27
N SER A 124 7.53 -1.58 -0.63
CA SER A 124 7.18 -0.16 -0.63
C SER A 124 7.14 0.41 0.79
N ALA A 125 6.58 -0.33 1.75
CA ALA A 125 6.55 0.05 3.16
C ALA A 125 7.96 0.14 3.75
N THR A 126 8.80 -0.87 3.51
CA THR A 126 10.17 -0.90 4.04
C THR A 126 10.99 0.24 3.46
N ARG A 127 10.87 0.50 2.15
CA ARG A 127 11.56 1.62 1.50
C ARG A 127 11.14 2.97 2.08
N SER A 128 9.84 3.21 2.30
CA SER A 128 9.38 4.49 2.85
C SER A 128 9.83 4.70 4.30
N ILE A 129 9.81 3.65 5.13
CA ILE A 129 10.30 3.71 6.52
C ILE A 129 11.80 4.03 6.54
N VAL A 130 12.60 3.37 5.69
CA VAL A 130 14.05 3.63 5.59
C VAL A 130 14.30 5.07 5.14
N ILE A 131 13.59 5.56 4.12
CA ILE A 131 13.71 6.97 3.68
C ILE A 131 13.32 7.92 4.81
N ALA A 132 12.19 7.69 5.49
CA ALA A 132 11.76 8.50 6.61
C ALA A 132 12.81 8.52 7.73
N PHE A 133 13.41 7.37 8.04
CA PHE A 133 14.50 7.27 9.00
C PHE A 133 15.70 8.13 8.59
N PHE A 134 16.15 8.07 7.33
CA PHE A 134 17.20 8.94 6.83
C PHE A 134 16.82 10.43 6.89
N CYS A 135 15.56 10.79 6.59
CA CYS A 135 15.07 12.16 6.76
C CYS A 135 15.20 12.66 8.21
N THR A 136 15.05 11.78 9.21
CA THR A 136 15.25 12.16 10.63
C THR A 136 16.69 12.50 11.00
N LEU A 137 17.67 12.20 10.12
CA LEU A 137 19.07 12.57 10.34
C LEU A 137 19.34 14.04 10.00
N PHE A 138 18.47 14.67 9.20
CA PHE A 138 18.63 16.05 8.77
C PHE A 138 17.66 16.96 9.51
N ARG A 139 18.18 18.04 10.10
CA ARG A 139 17.35 19.04 10.80
C ARG A 139 16.45 19.86 9.87
N VAL A 140 16.73 19.86 8.56
CA VAL A 140 15.90 20.61 7.59
C VAL A 140 14.45 20.12 7.54
N PHE A 141 14.21 18.85 7.88
CA PHE A 141 12.87 18.24 7.93
C PHE A 141 12.23 18.33 9.31
N ASP A 142 12.89 18.96 10.29
CA ASP A 142 12.40 19.12 11.65
C ASP A 142 11.75 20.51 11.81
N ILE A 143 10.48 20.61 11.44
CA ILE A 143 9.72 21.85 11.51
C ILE A 143 8.87 21.81 12.78
N PRO A 144 8.94 22.83 13.65
CA PRO A 144 8.15 22.88 14.88
C PRO A 144 6.66 23.00 14.52
N VAL A 145 5.91 21.96 14.84
CA VAL A 145 4.46 21.88 14.64
C VAL A 145 3.80 21.31 15.88
N PHE A 146 2.54 21.67 16.11
CA PHE A 146 1.77 21.12 17.22
C PHE A 146 1.41 19.65 16.92
N TRP A 147 2.28 18.73 17.27
CA TRP A 147 2.14 17.31 16.94
C TRP A 147 0.84 16.64 17.45
N PRO A 148 0.21 17.04 18.58
CA PRO A 148 -1.04 16.43 19.01
C PRO A 148 -2.16 16.65 17.99
N ILE A 149 -2.22 17.82 17.33
CA ILE A 149 -3.27 18.06 16.33
C ILE A 149 -3.06 17.15 15.11
N LEU A 150 -1.81 16.95 14.68
CA LEU A 150 -1.50 16.03 13.57
C LEU A 150 -1.90 14.59 13.89
N LEU A 151 -1.68 14.16 15.14
CA LEU A 151 -2.11 12.84 15.59
C LEU A 151 -3.63 12.71 15.58
N VAL A 152 -4.36 13.72 16.05
CA VAL A 152 -5.83 13.74 16.01
C VAL A 152 -6.32 13.69 14.57
N TYR A 153 -5.79 14.51 13.66
CA TYR A 153 -6.11 14.47 12.23
C TYR A 153 -5.84 13.09 11.63
N PHE A 154 -4.69 12.49 11.96
CA PHE A 154 -4.36 11.15 11.49
C PHE A 154 -5.37 10.12 12.00
N CYS A 155 -5.73 10.14 13.28
CA CYS A 155 -6.70 9.20 13.86
C CYS A 155 -8.10 9.36 13.24
N VAL A 156 -8.57 10.59 13.03
CA VAL A 156 -9.85 10.88 12.38
C VAL A 156 -9.84 10.38 10.95
N LEU A 157 -8.83 10.78 10.17
CA LEU A 157 -8.66 10.35 8.78
C LEU A 157 -8.56 8.83 8.68
N PHE A 158 -7.71 8.20 9.49
CA PHE A 158 -7.57 6.74 9.55
C PHE A 158 -8.91 6.06 9.82
N THR A 159 -9.65 6.52 10.83
CA THR A 159 -10.93 5.91 11.21
C THR A 159 -11.99 6.10 10.12
N LEU A 160 -12.08 7.29 9.53
CA LEU A 160 -13.00 7.57 8.43
C LEU A 160 -12.66 6.74 7.18
N THR A 161 -11.40 6.77 6.74
CA THR A 161 -10.92 5.99 5.60
C THR A 161 -11.19 4.50 5.82
N MET A 162 -10.83 3.95 6.98
CA MET A 162 -11.03 2.53 7.30
C MET A 162 -12.50 2.13 7.41
N LYS A 163 -13.33 2.91 8.10
CA LYS A 163 -14.78 2.66 8.21
C LYS A 163 -15.42 2.62 6.83
N ARG A 164 -15.02 3.56 5.97
CA ARG A 164 -15.51 3.65 4.60
C ARG A 164 -15.07 2.49 3.73
N GLN A 165 -13.80 2.09 3.83
CA GLN A 165 -13.31 0.88 3.15
C GLN A 165 -14.09 -0.36 3.56
N ILE A 166 -14.30 -0.56 4.86
CA ILE A 166 -15.04 -1.72 5.36
C ILE A 166 -16.50 -1.69 4.87
N LYS A 167 -17.16 -0.53 4.88
CA LYS A 167 -18.52 -0.38 4.35
C LYS A 167 -18.59 -0.74 2.87
N HIS A 168 -17.62 -0.29 2.08
CA HIS A 168 -17.51 -0.60 0.66
C HIS A 168 -17.27 -2.10 0.43
N MET A 169 -16.33 -2.70 1.16
CA MET A 169 -16.06 -4.15 1.14
C MET A 169 -17.32 -4.97 1.44
N ILE A 170 -18.13 -4.54 2.42
CA ILE A 170 -19.40 -5.20 2.78
C ILE A 170 -20.44 -5.01 1.65
N LYS A 171 -20.58 -3.79 1.11
CA LYS A 171 -21.55 -3.46 0.05
C LYS A 171 -21.31 -4.29 -1.23
N TYR A 172 -20.06 -4.41 -1.66
CA TYR A 172 -19.69 -5.15 -2.88
C TYR A 172 -19.27 -6.60 -2.60
N ARG A 173 -19.56 -7.11 -1.39
CA ARG A 173 -19.39 -8.51 -0.95
C ARG A 173 -18.01 -9.09 -1.21
N TYR A 174 -17.02 -8.33 -0.78
CA TYR A 174 -15.66 -8.50 -1.23
C TYR A 174 -14.74 -8.54 -0.02
N ILE A 175 -14.29 -9.74 0.32
CA ILE A 175 -13.65 -10.05 1.61
C ILE A 175 -12.25 -10.60 1.30
N PRO A 176 -11.17 -9.95 1.76
CA PRO A 176 -9.79 -10.34 1.43
C PRO A 176 -9.38 -11.67 2.09
N PHE A 177 -10.18 -12.14 3.06
CA PHE A 177 -9.98 -13.39 3.76
C PHE A 177 -11.15 -14.34 3.45
N ASN A 178 -10.85 -15.48 2.82
CA ASN A 178 -11.77 -16.62 2.70
C ASN A 178 -11.96 -17.31 4.07
N ILE A 179 -12.35 -16.57 5.11
CA ILE A 179 -12.73 -17.14 6.40
C ILE A 179 -14.11 -17.76 6.22
N GLY A 180 -14.15 -19.04 5.83
CA GLY A 180 -15.33 -19.88 6.05
C GLY A 180 -16.10 -20.42 4.84
N LYS A 181 -15.69 -20.20 3.58
CA LYS A 181 -16.28 -21.01 2.49
C LYS A 181 -15.67 -22.41 2.55
N LYS A 182 -16.35 -23.33 3.24
CA LYS A 182 -16.17 -24.77 3.06
C LYS A 182 -16.24 -25.05 1.56
N SER A 183 -15.17 -25.61 1.01
CA SER A 183 -15.25 -26.26 -0.30
C SER A 183 -16.36 -27.30 -0.19
N TYR A 184 -17.49 -27.05 -0.84
CA TYR A 184 -18.42 -28.13 -1.11
C TYR A 184 -17.70 -29.04 -2.08
N GLY A 185 -17.04 -30.07 -1.53
CA GLY A 185 -16.62 -31.23 -2.30
C GLY A 185 -17.82 -31.68 -3.13
N GLY A 186 -17.60 -31.76 -4.44
CA GLY A 186 -18.62 -32.06 -5.43
C GLY A 186 -19.50 -33.24 -5.01
N GLY A 187 -20.80 -33.04 -5.14
CA GLY A 187 -21.82 -34.00 -4.77
C GLY A 187 -21.60 -35.37 -5.40
N ASN A 188 -21.73 -36.38 -4.57
CA ASN A 188 -21.99 -37.75 -4.94
C ASN A 188 -23.18 -37.84 -5.90
N ARG A 189 -23.06 -38.55 -7.02
CA ARG A 189 -24.17 -39.27 -7.67
C ARG A 189 -23.64 -40.39 -8.57
N SER A 190 -23.76 -41.61 -8.03
CA SER A 190 -23.87 -42.92 -8.69
C SER A 190 -24.40 -42.86 -10.13
N PHE A 191 -23.80 -43.64 -11.04
CA PHE A 191 -24.51 -44.49 -12.01
C PHE A 191 -23.51 -45.39 -12.78
N SER A 192 -23.38 -46.64 -12.34
CA SER A 192 -23.49 -47.91 -13.12
C SER A 192 -22.71 -49.04 -12.46
#